data_AF-A0A1I4BNQ0-F1
#
_entry.id   AF-A0A1I4BNQ0-F1
#
_cell.length_a   1.000
_cell.length_b   1.000
_cell.length_c   1.000
_cell.angle_alpha   90.00
_cell.angle_beta   90.00
_cell.angle_gamma   90.00
#
_symmetry.space_group_name_H-M   'P 1'
#
loop_
_entity.id
_entity.type
_entity.pdbx_description
1 polymer ?
#
loop_
_entity_poly.entity_id
_entity_poly.type
_entity_poly.pdbx_seq_one_letter_code
_entity_poly.pdbx_strand_id
1 'polypeptide(L)'
;MNARLIVSPDDLTSKQTRTAEALQCTTSASEVVQCNSEVESDLTDALHQSESSPQGTPPSNTVPNNCNNTEYFKLLRFGVDSLYLSYPGEILPEVDDELKELKQIAQSPEPHQQVKAQYPVDDHIFEVKDKGKGFFLYRLQDNAYHIQLSRSRSLPFAYVQLSSEYLTYRRPLEAEKALRRVLDQLGTVHESANVSRIDLFVDFVSSENMESWNRHAWVTRASAINAYSIEREFSGWTIGAGGVISCRLYDKTLEINKQSKKFYLHELWKKTGWNGQDKVWRLEFQLKREVLTQKNLSKLAEVLDNLNGLWSYATTEWLRLTLPNLDDQTRSRWPVHPLWGYLSSVDWQTDGGPLSSRFNNARMPGDDWLCRNGFSALVSFMAREGIQDFDAGVEAFKATLYGYHERKSFYLGLTFDDYVQEKIAIKARQFNSILNKTEADEQARLDKLAREYRKQSEGS
;
A
#
# COMPACT_ATOMS: atom_id res chain seq x y z
N MET A 1 2.99 -7.71 70.00
CA MET A 1 1.57 -7.34 69.76
C MET A 1 1.41 -7.22 68.25
N ASN A 2 1.10 -8.30 67.52
CA ASN A 2 -0.25 -8.82 67.19
C ASN A 2 -1.22 -7.66 66.83
N ALA A 3 -1.86 -7.57 65.66
CA ALA A 3 -2.33 -8.63 64.77
C ALA A 3 -2.52 -8.16 63.31
N ARG A 4 -2.44 -9.14 62.39
CA ARG A 4 -2.94 -9.11 61.01
C ARG A 4 -4.47 -9.10 60.99
N LEU A 5 -5.09 -8.53 59.95
CA LEU A 5 -6.40 -8.94 59.45
C LEU A 5 -6.40 -8.93 57.91
N ILE A 6 -6.70 -10.10 57.36
CA ILE A 6 -7.00 -10.42 55.96
C ILE A 6 -8.52 -10.59 55.89
N VAL A 7 -9.19 -10.05 54.86
CA VAL A 7 -10.51 -10.52 54.42
C VAL A 7 -10.58 -10.56 52.89
N SER A 8 -11.16 -11.67 52.41
CA SER A 8 -11.29 -12.18 51.04
C SER A 8 -12.39 -11.50 50.21
N PRO A 9 -12.38 -11.60 48.87
CA PRO A 9 -13.48 -11.19 47.99
C PRO A 9 -14.41 -12.38 47.67
N ASP A 10 -15.70 -12.13 47.43
CA ASP A 10 -16.55 -12.91 46.51
C ASP A 10 -17.94 -12.27 46.28
N ASP A 11 -18.51 -12.63 45.13
CA ASP A 11 -19.90 -12.50 44.65
C ASP A 11 -20.37 -11.20 43.97
N LEU A 12 -20.21 -11.19 42.63
CA LEU A 12 -21.12 -10.51 41.71
C LEU A 12 -21.88 -11.55 40.88
N THR A 13 -23.15 -11.75 41.25
CA THR A 13 -24.12 -12.54 40.48
C THR A 13 -24.87 -11.66 39.48
N SER A 14 -25.03 -12.22 38.29
CA SER A 14 -25.88 -11.79 37.19
C SER A 14 -27.35 -11.60 37.60
N LYS A 15 -28.05 -10.64 36.98
CA LYS A 15 -29.43 -10.87 36.51
C LYS A 15 -29.87 -9.90 35.41
N GLN A 16 -30.61 -10.51 34.50
CA GLN A 16 -31.11 -10.10 33.20
C GLN A 16 -32.51 -9.43 33.31
N THR A 17 -32.91 -8.74 32.23
CA THR A 17 -34.28 -8.48 31.73
C THR A 17 -35.15 -7.39 32.38
N ARG A 18 -35.58 -6.37 31.60
CA ARG A 18 -36.87 -6.35 30.85
C ARG A 18 -37.14 -5.01 30.13
N THR A 19 -37.55 -5.19 28.87
CA THR A 19 -38.46 -4.40 28.00
C THR A 19 -39.42 -3.40 28.64
N ALA A 20 -39.61 -2.25 27.97
CA ALA A 20 -40.91 -1.59 27.78
C ALA A 20 -40.88 -0.64 26.56
N GLU A 21 -41.84 -0.83 25.65
CA GLU A 21 -42.16 0.01 24.51
C GLU A 21 -43.26 1.04 24.84
N ALA A 22 -43.27 2.08 24.01
CA ALA A 22 -44.40 2.92 23.57
C ALA A 22 -45.05 3.95 24.52
N LEU A 23 -45.06 5.20 24.05
CA LEU A 23 -46.23 6.08 24.07
C LEU A 23 -46.11 7.15 22.98
N GLN A 24 -47.02 7.05 21.99
CA GLN A 24 -47.35 8.08 21.01
C GLN A 24 -48.10 9.23 21.69
N CYS A 25 -47.95 10.45 21.15
CA CYS A 25 -48.90 11.53 21.39
C CYS A 25 -49.35 12.10 20.03
N THR A 26 -50.65 11.91 19.75
CA THR A 26 -51.44 12.51 18.67
C THR A 26 -52.24 13.70 19.22
N THR A 27 -52.45 14.73 18.39
CA THR A 27 -53.69 15.56 18.29
C THR A 27 -53.47 16.52 17.10
N SER A 28 -54.11 16.31 15.93
CA SER A 28 -55.48 16.70 15.50
C SER A 28 -55.59 18.19 15.10
N ALA A 29 -55.80 18.51 13.81
CA ALA A 29 -57.10 18.73 13.13
C ALA A 29 -57.31 20.27 12.91
N SER A 30 -57.93 20.85 11.89
CA SER A 30 -58.66 20.49 10.64
C SER A 30 -58.78 21.81 9.83
N GLU A 31 -58.54 21.85 8.51
CA GLU A 31 -59.52 21.90 7.39
C GLU A 31 -60.52 23.07 7.31
N VAL A 32 -60.71 23.56 6.07
CA VAL A 32 -61.93 24.09 5.36
C VAL A 32 -61.49 25.21 4.39
N VAL A 33 -61.94 25.39 3.13
CA VAL A 33 -62.46 24.60 2.00
C VAL A 33 -62.85 25.62 0.90
N GLN A 34 -62.58 25.26 -0.37
CA GLN A 34 -63.20 25.60 -1.68
C GLN A 34 -63.70 27.00 -2.09
N CYS A 35 -63.42 27.38 -3.35
CA CYS A 35 -64.32 27.20 -4.53
C CYS A 35 -63.64 27.68 -5.83
N ASN A 36 -63.39 26.79 -6.80
CA ASN A 36 -64.15 26.55 -8.06
C ASN A 36 -64.05 27.64 -9.14
N SER A 37 -63.49 27.29 -10.30
CA SER A 37 -64.23 27.23 -11.59
C SER A 37 -63.36 26.74 -12.75
N GLU A 38 -63.95 25.83 -13.52
CA GLU A 38 -63.47 25.16 -14.73
C GLU A 38 -63.53 26.06 -15.97
N VAL A 39 -62.66 25.84 -16.95
CA VAL A 39 -63.00 25.92 -18.39
C VAL A 39 -62.15 24.90 -19.16
N GLU A 40 -62.80 23.85 -19.67
CA GLU A 40 -62.31 23.02 -20.79
C GLU A 40 -62.49 23.77 -22.12
N SER A 41 -61.54 23.64 -23.04
CA SER A 41 -61.86 23.62 -24.48
C SER A 41 -60.75 22.90 -25.26
N ASP A 42 -61.22 22.00 -26.14
CA ASP A 42 -60.48 21.02 -26.91
C ASP A 42 -59.44 21.58 -27.90
N LEU A 43 -58.39 20.79 -28.07
CA LEU A 43 -57.36 20.89 -29.10
C LEU A 43 -57.78 20.07 -30.32
N THR A 44 -57.81 20.70 -31.51
CA THR A 44 -57.72 20.00 -32.81
C THR A 44 -56.76 20.71 -33.76
N ASP A 45 -55.93 19.88 -34.40
CA ASP A 45 -55.18 20.05 -35.64
C ASP A 45 -54.25 21.26 -35.88
N ALA A 46 -52.94 20.97 -35.87
CA ALA A 46 -52.03 21.43 -36.92
C ALA A 46 -50.74 20.58 -36.97
N LEU A 47 -50.68 19.68 -37.94
CA LEU A 47 -49.45 19.11 -38.49
C LEU A 47 -48.66 20.21 -39.22
N HIS A 48 -47.36 20.37 -38.92
CA HIS A 48 -46.30 20.47 -39.94
C HIS A 48 -44.89 20.49 -39.32
N GLN A 49 -44.17 19.39 -39.56
CA GLN A 49 -42.76 19.31 -40.02
C GLN A 49 -41.67 20.15 -39.32
N SER A 50 -40.77 19.46 -38.62
CA SER A 50 -39.33 19.74 -38.71
C SER A 50 -38.50 18.44 -38.60
N GLU A 51 -37.90 18.13 -39.74
CA GLU A 51 -36.70 17.34 -40.07
C GLU A 51 -36.05 16.39 -39.04
N SER A 52 -36.09 15.10 -39.39
CA SER A 52 -35.06 14.09 -39.15
C SER A 52 -33.85 14.37 -40.08
N SER A 53 -32.56 14.17 -39.79
CA SER A 53 -31.78 13.14 -39.07
C SER A 53 -30.26 13.48 -39.30
N PRO A 54 -29.26 12.61 -39.06
CA PRO A 54 -28.85 11.83 -37.86
C PRO A 54 -27.34 12.04 -37.52
N GLN A 55 -26.90 11.77 -36.28
CA GLN A 55 -25.67 10.97 -36.01
C GLN A 55 -25.33 10.89 -34.53
N GLY A 56 -25.38 9.67 -34.01
CA GLY A 56 -24.74 9.25 -32.77
C GLY A 56 -24.67 7.74 -32.78
N THR A 57 -23.57 7.19 -33.27
CA THR A 57 -23.32 5.74 -33.26
C THR A 57 -23.34 5.25 -31.80
N PRO A 58 -24.06 4.18 -31.46
CA PRO A 58 -24.01 3.61 -30.11
C PRO A 58 -22.58 3.12 -29.80
N PRO A 59 -22.13 3.18 -28.53
CA PRO A 59 -20.76 2.90 -28.17
C PRO A 59 -20.38 1.47 -28.55
N SER A 60 -19.36 1.36 -29.39
CA SER A 60 -18.78 0.11 -29.89
C SER A 60 -17.41 -0.11 -29.25
N ASN A 61 -17.05 -1.37 -29.00
CA ASN A 61 -15.90 -1.83 -28.21
C ASN A 61 -14.53 -1.64 -28.92
N THR A 62 -14.37 -0.65 -29.79
CA THR A 62 -13.20 -0.53 -30.68
C THR A 62 -12.67 0.89 -30.84
N VAL A 63 -13.06 1.84 -29.98
CA VAL A 63 -12.54 3.21 -30.02
C VAL A 63 -11.49 3.41 -28.92
N PRO A 64 -10.26 3.89 -29.23
CA PRO A 64 -9.28 4.25 -28.22
C PRO A 64 -9.82 5.34 -27.27
N ASN A 65 -9.54 5.21 -25.98
CA ASN A 65 -10.16 5.95 -24.88
C ASN A 65 -9.79 7.46 -24.79
N ASN A 66 -9.27 8.07 -25.86
CA ASN A 66 -8.78 9.46 -25.87
C ASN A 66 -9.85 10.52 -26.20
N CYS A 67 -11.12 10.14 -26.38
CA CYS A 67 -12.19 11.04 -26.82
C CYS A 67 -13.40 11.15 -25.86
N ASN A 68 -13.20 10.89 -24.56
CA ASN A 68 -14.25 11.19 -23.57
C ASN A 68 -14.16 12.65 -23.13
N ASN A 69 -15.30 13.22 -22.70
CA ASN A 69 -15.39 14.55 -22.13
C ASN A 69 -14.32 14.75 -21.04
N THR A 70 -13.19 15.37 -21.40
CA THR A 70 -11.98 15.48 -20.55
C THR A 70 -12.23 16.24 -19.26
N GLU A 71 -13.36 16.95 -19.17
CA GLU A 71 -13.80 17.67 -17.97
C GLU A 71 -14.39 16.75 -16.90
N TYR A 72 -14.95 15.59 -17.26
CA TYR A 72 -15.59 14.69 -16.30
C TYR A 72 -14.67 13.58 -15.77
N PHE A 73 -13.93 12.92 -16.67
CA PHE A 73 -13.08 11.78 -16.32
C PHE A 73 -11.80 11.79 -17.15
N LYS A 74 -10.67 11.62 -16.47
CA LYS A 74 -9.36 11.47 -17.10
C LYS A 74 -8.62 10.29 -16.47
N LEU A 75 -8.46 9.23 -17.25
CA LEU A 75 -7.57 8.12 -16.89
C LEU A 75 -6.12 8.61 -16.88
N LEU A 76 -5.40 8.36 -15.79
CA LEU A 76 -3.99 8.73 -15.68
C LEU A 76 -3.09 7.50 -15.84
N ARG A 77 -3.30 6.45 -15.03
CA ARG A 77 -2.47 5.24 -15.00
C ARG A 77 -3.29 4.06 -14.50
N PHE A 78 -2.87 2.85 -14.82
CA PHE A 78 -3.39 1.62 -14.22
C PHE A 78 -2.32 0.53 -14.22
N GLY A 79 -2.55 -0.55 -13.48
CA GLY A 79 -1.60 -1.66 -13.43
C GLY A 79 -1.63 -2.40 -12.10
N VAL A 80 -0.50 -3.05 -11.78
CA VAL A 80 -0.34 -3.77 -10.51
C VAL A 80 0.35 -2.85 -9.49
N ASP A 81 -0.32 -2.56 -8.37
CA ASP A 81 0.23 -1.71 -7.30
C ASP A 81 1.05 -2.50 -6.29
N SER A 82 0.75 -3.78 -6.10
CA SER A 82 1.53 -4.68 -5.24
C SER A 82 1.32 -6.11 -5.70
N LEU A 83 2.40 -6.89 -5.66
CA LEU A 83 2.41 -8.28 -6.09
C LEU A 83 3.07 -9.14 -5.02
N TYR A 84 2.37 -10.18 -4.59
CA TYR A 84 2.84 -11.14 -3.60
C TYR A 84 2.97 -12.51 -4.25
N LEU A 85 4.19 -13.04 -4.26
CA LEU A 85 4.56 -14.28 -4.93
C LEU A 85 5.04 -15.31 -3.93
N SER A 86 4.66 -16.57 -4.16
CA SER A 86 5.16 -17.73 -3.42
C SER A 86 5.95 -18.64 -4.35
N TYR A 87 7.12 -19.07 -3.88
CA TYR A 87 8.05 -19.93 -4.62
C TYR A 87 8.28 -21.22 -3.84
N PRO A 88 7.75 -22.35 -4.30
CA PRO A 88 8.16 -23.66 -3.79
C PRO A 88 9.61 -23.95 -4.15
N GLY A 89 10.32 -24.56 -3.21
CA GLY A 89 11.76 -24.62 -3.23
C GLY A 89 12.32 -25.05 -1.89
N GLU A 90 13.63 -25.00 -1.78
CA GLU A 90 14.37 -25.21 -0.55
C GLU A 90 15.45 -24.13 -0.41
N ILE A 91 15.67 -23.64 0.81
CA ILE A 91 16.77 -22.71 1.12
C ILE A 91 18.10 -23.46 1.01
N LEU A 92 19.14 -22.79 0.51
CA LEU A 92 20.49 -23.36 0.52
C LEU A 92 21.00 -23.49 1.97
N PRO A 93 21.62 -24.61 2.37
CA PRO A 93 22.12 -24.80 3.73
C PRO A 93 23.05 -23.68 4.22
N GLU A 94 23.99 -23.26 3.39
CA GLU A 94 24.93 -22.18 3.67
C GLU A 94 24.25 -20.82 3.86
N VAL A 95 23.15 -20.58 3.14
CA VAL A 95 22.32 -19.37 3.28
C VAL A 95 21.50 -19.46 4.57
N ASP A 96 20.97 -20.64 4.93
CA ASP A 96 20.27 -20.84 6.21
C ASP A 96 21.18 -20.52 7.40
N ASP A 97 22.41 -21.02 7.38
CA ASP A 97 23.40 -20.77 8.44
C ASP A 97 23.79 -19.29 8.53
N GLU A 98 24.06 -18.63 7.40
CA GLU A 98 24.36 -17.19 7.42
C GLU A 98 23.17 -16.35 7.92
N LEU A 99 21.95 -16.63 7.46
CA LEU A 99 20.77 -15.89 7.89
C LEU A 99 20.43 -16.13 9.36
N LYS A 100 20.76 -17.31 9.89
CA LYS A 100 20.65 -17.60 11.32
C LYS A 100 21.62 -16.74 12.13
N GLU A 101 22.88 -16.61 11.70
CA GLU A 101 23.85 -15.72 12.33
C GLU A 101 23.41 -14.25 12.23
N LEU A 102 23.02 -13.78 11.05
CA LEU A 102 22.57 -12.39 10.84
C LEU A 102 21.30 -12.06 11.63
N LYS A 103 20.38 -13.01 11.79
CA LYS A 103 19.20 -12.84 12.64
C LYS A 103 19.57 -12.71 14.12
N GLN A 104 20.56 -13.45 14.60
CA GLN A 104 21.07 -13.29 15.97
C GLN A 104 21.69 -11.90 16.17
N ILE A 105 22.47 -11.42 15.20
CA ILE A 105 22.99 -10.04 15.20
C ILE A 105 21.84 -9.03 15.25
N ALA A 106 20.80 -9.21 14.43
CA ALA A 106 19.63 -8.35 14.41
C ALA A 106 18.83 -8.34 15.74
N GLN A 107 18.93 -9.42 16.53
CA GLN A 107 18.27 -9.57 17.82
C GLN A 107 19.04 -8.95 18.98
N SER A 108 20.25 -8.44 18.77
CA SER A 108 20.99 -7.76 19.84
C SER A 108 20.16 -6.61 20.42
N PRO A 109 20.11 -6.46 21.76
CA PRO A 109 19.43 -5.34 22.40
C PRO A 109 20.06 -3.98 22.04
N GLU A 110 21.35 -3.99 21.67
CA GLU A 110 22.11 -2.79 21.38
C GLU A 110 22.09 -2.43 19.89
N PRO A 111 21.55 -1.27 19.48
CA PRO A 111 21.39 -0.93 18.06
C PRO A 111 22.70 -0.93 17.25
N HIS A 112 23.82 -0.53 17.86
CA HIS A 112 25.13 -0.50 17.20
C HIS A 112 25.65 -1.91 16.87
N GLN A 113 25.23 -2.93 17.60
CA GLN A 113 25.59 -4.33 17.31
C GLN A 113 24.77 -4.89 16.14
N GLN A 114 23.55 -4.37 15.92
CA GLN A 114 22.67 -4.83 14.85
C GLN A 114 23.14 -4.39 13.44
N VAL A 115 24.09 -3.44 13.34
CA VAL A 115 24.43 -2.76 12.07
C VAL A 115 24.89 -3.71 10.98
N LYS A 116 25.50 -4.85 11.34
CA LYS A 116 25.97 -5.88 10.40
C LYS A 116 24.90 -6.89 9.98
N ALA A 117 23.66 -6.79 10.49
CA ALA A 117 22.54 -7.64 10.07
C ALA A 117 22.02 -7.21 8.68
N GLN A 118 22.87 -7.45 7.68
CA GLN A 118 22.68 -7.12 6.28
C GLN A 118 23.12 -8.31 5.41
N TYR A 119 22.38 -8.57 4.34
CA TYR A 119 22.65 -9.65 3.40
C TYR A 119 22.76 -9.06 1.98
N PRO A 120 23.98 -8.91 1.44
CA PRO A 120 24.19 -8.40 0.09
C PRO A 120 23.96 -9.49 -0.97
N VAL A 121 23.23 -9.17 -2.04
CA VAL A 121 23.02 -10.04 -3.22
C VAL A 121 22.91 -9.15 -4.45
N ASP A 122 23.76 -9.35 -5.45
CA ASP A 122 23.84 -8.48 -6.63
C ASP A 122 23.92 -6.99 -6.23
N ASP A 123 22.96 -6.18 -6.69
CA ASP A 123 22.80 -4.75 -6.39
C ASP A 123 21.91 -4.47 -5.16
N HIS A 124 21.53 -5.50 -4.42
CA HIS A 124 20.71 -5.40 -3.22
C HIS A 124 21.54 -5.52 -1.94
N ILE A 125 21.24 -4.68 -0.95
CA ILE A 125 21.75 -4.82 0.43
C ILE A 125 20.55 -5.02 1.33
N PHE A 126 20.12 -6.26 1.54
CA PHE A 126 18.92 -6.50 2.34
C PHE A 126 19.17 -6.27 3.83
N GLU A 127 18.25 -5.57 4.49
CA GLU A 127 18.18 -5.54 5.95
C GLU A 127 17.60 -6.86 6.44
N VAL A 128 18.36 -7.60 7.27
CA VAL A 128 17.86 -8.81 7.93
C VAL A 128 17.16 -8.39 9.22
N LYS A 129 15.88 -8.76 9.37
CA LYS A 129 15.08 -8.43 10.55
C LYS A 129 15.33 -9.39 11.71
N ASP A 130 15.16 -8.87 12.92
CA ASP A 130 15.27 -9.57 14.21
C ASP A 130 14.26 -10.72 14.37
N LYS A 131 13.10 -10.60 13.72
CA LYS A 131 11.99 -11.56 13.82
C LYS A 131 11.54 -12.03 12.44
N GLY A 132 11.11 -13.29 12.40
CA GLY A 132 10.37 -13.86 11.29
C GLY A 132 8.91 -13.38 11.24
N LYS A 133 8.07 -14.04 10.43
CA LYS A 133 6.62 -13.83 10.40
C LYS A 133 5.90 -15.17 10.21
N GLY A 134 5.09 -15.55 11.19
CA GLY A 134 4.44 -16.86 11.19
C GLY A 134 5.48 -17.98 11.09
N PHE A 135 5.34 -18.83 10.08
CA PHE A 135 6.26 -19.95 9.82
C PHE A 135 7.47 -19.60 8.94
N PHE A 136 7.61 -18.34 8.51
CA PHE A 136 8.80 -17.85 7.82
C PHE A 136 9.80 -17.34 8.84
N LEU A 137 10.96 -17.99 8.93
CA LEU A 137 11.94 -17.76 10.00
C LEU A 137 12.75 -16.49 9.76
N TYR A 138 13.06 -16.19 8.49
CA TYR A 138 13.88 -15.05 8.10
C TYR A 138 13.05 -14.04 7.33
N ARG A 139 13.35 -12.76 7.55
CA ARG A 139 12.80 -11.65 6.77
C ARG A 139 13.92 -10.75 6.32
N LEU A 140 13.97 -10.54 5.01
CA LEU A 140 14.91 -9.67 4.33
C LEU A 140 14.12 -8.55 3.67
N GLN A 141 14.65 -7.33 3.72
CA GLN A 141 13.95 -6.17 3.19
C GLN A 141 14.89 -5.12 2.62
N ASP A 142 14.51 -4.60 1.46
CA ASP A 142 15.00 -3.36 0.89
C ASP A 142 13.83 -2.56 0.27
N ASN A 143 14.10 -1.62 -0.65
CA ASN A 143 13.05 -0.85 -1.31
C ASN A 143 12.28 -1.67 -2.37
N ALA A 144 12.87 -2.71 -2.95
CA ALA A 144 12.26 -3.49 -4.01
C ALA A 144 11.41 -4.64 -3.46
N TYR A 145 11.96 -5.39 -2.50
CA TYR A 145 11.43 -6.68 -2.07
C TYR A 145 11.33 -6.80 -0.56
N HIS A 146 10.22 -7.38 -0.11
CA HIS A 146 10.12 -7.95 1.24
C HIS A 146 10.08 -9.47 1.12
N ILE A 147 11.19 -10.12 1.42
CA ILE A 147 11.38 -11.56 1.25
C ILE A 147 11.20 -12.23 2.62
N GLN A 148 10.35 -13.24 2.67
CA GLN A 148 10.18 -14.11 3.83
C GLN A 148 10.61 -15.51 3.44
N LEU A 149 11.55 -16.10 4.18
CA LEU A 149 12.11 -17.42 3.86
C LEU A 149 11.70 -18.46 4.91
N SER A 150 11.39 -19.66 4.43
CA SER A 150 11.07 -20.83 5.25
C SER A 150 12.08 -21.95 5.03
N ARG A 151 12.26 -22.76 6.08
CA ARG A 151 12.95 -24.07 6.01
C ARG A 151 11.98 -25.23 5.87
N SER A 152 10.68 -24.96 5.97
CA SER A 152 9.68 -26.02 5.97
C SER A 152 9.42 -26.50 4.55
N ARG A 153 9.46 -27.82 4.35
CA ARG A 153 9.03 -28.46 3.10
C ARG A 153 7.53 -28.34 2.83
N SER A 154 6.72 -28.05 3.85
CA SER A 154 5.27 -27.87 3.72
C SER A 154 4.87 -26.44 3.32
N LEU A 155 5.83 -25.51 3.24
CA LEU A 155 5.60 -24.11 2.90
C LEU A 155 6.41 -23.76 1.66
N PRO A 156 6.02 -22.71 0.91
CA PRO A 156 6.92 -22.16 -0.09
C PRO A 156 8.22 -21.74 0.60
N PHE A 157 9.34 -22.01 -0.05
CA PHE A 157 10.67 -21.57 0.40
C PHE A 157 10.71 -20.05 0.54
N ALA A 158 10.17 -19.33 -0.44
CA ALA A 158 10.10 -17.88 -0.42
C ALA A 158 8.67 -17.36 -0.59
N TYR A 159 8.28 -16.42 0.26
CA TYR A 159 7.11 -15.57 0.10
C TYR A 159 7.57 -14.12 -0.03
N VAL A 160 7.36 -13.51 -1.19
CA VAL A 160 7.94 -12.22 -1.54
C VAL A 160 6.85 -11.21 -1.88
N GLN A 161 6.93 -10.03 -1.29
CA GLN A 161 6.19 -8.85 -1.73
C GLN A 161 7.10 -7.99 -2.61
N LEU A 162 6.65 -7.66 -3.81
CA LEU A 162 7.24 -6.60 -4.64
C LEU A 162 6.61 -5.26 -4.25
N SER A 163 7.44 -4.23 -4.10
CA SER A 163 6.96 -2.89 -3.74
C SER A 163 6.27 -2.20 -4.90
N SER A 164 5.27 -1.37 -4.56
CA SER A 164 4.58 -0.47 -5.49
C SER A 164 5.55 0.41 -6.28
N GLU A 165 6.61 0.91 -5.62
CA GLU A 165 7.61 1.74 -6.28
C GLU A 165 8.40 0.96 -7.34
N TYR A 166 8.83 -0.26 -7.01
CA TYR A 166 9.54 -1.10 -7.97
C TYR A 166 8.66 -1.47 -9.17
N LEU A 167 7.36 -1.72 -8.94
CA LEU A 167 6.38 -1.97 -9.99
C LEU A 167 6.05 -0.73 -10.85
N THR A 168 6.40 0.48 -10.39
CA THR A 168 6.39 1.67 -11.28
C THR A 168 7.61 1.75 -12.18
N TYR A 169 8.71 1.08 -11.82
CA TYR A 169 9.96 1.05 -12.60
C TYR A 169 10.01 -0.12 -13.58
N ARG A 170 9.53 -1.31 -13.16
CA ARG A 170 9.48 -2.52 -13.99
C ARG A 170 8.08 -3.11 -14.02
N ARG A 171 7.68 -3.61 -15.19
CA ARG A 171 6.45 -4.40 -15.32
C ARG A 171 6.55 -5.71 -14.51
N PRO A 172 5.41 -6.29 -14.07
CA PRO A 172 5.39 -7.45 -13.18
C PRO A 172 6.28 -8.63 -13.61
N LEU A 173 6.26 -9.00 -14.90
CA LEU A 173 7.07 -10.13 -15.39
C LEU A 173 8.57 -9.83 -15.37
N GLU A 174 8.99 -8.61 -15.72
CA GLU A 174 10.40 -8.21 -15.67
C GLU A 174 10.89 -8.03 -14.23
N ALA A 175 10.01 -7.56 -13.35
CA ALA A 175 10.28 -7.48 -11.91
C ALA A 175 10.44 -8.87 -11.29
N GLU A 176 9.60 -9.84 -11.69
CA GLU A 176 9.72 -11.24 -11.25
C GLU A 176 11.00 -11.90 -11.77
N LYS A 177 11.38 -11.70 -13.04
CA LYS A 177 12.67 -12.20 -13.56
C LYS A 177 13.86 -11.66 -12.79
N ALA A 178 13.82 -10.39 -12.38
CA ALA A 178 14.86 -9.80 -11.55
C ALA A 178 14.89 -10.41 -10.15
N LEU A 179 13.71 -10.58 -9.52
CA LEU A 179 13.58 -11.26 -8.25
C LEU A 179 14.06 -12.72 -8.32
N ARG A 180 13.78 -13.43 -9.42
CA ARG A 180 14.18 -14.83 -9.60
C ARG A 180 15.69 -15.00 -9.50
N ARG A 181 16.47 -14.10 -10.11
CA ARG A 181 17.95 -14.10 -10.00
C ARG A 181 18.42 -13.96 -8.55
N VAL A 182 17.77 -13.11 -7.77
CA VAL A 182 18.05 -12.96 -6.33
C VAL A 182 17.70 -14.25 -5.59
N LEU A 183 16.53 -14.83 -5.84
CA LEU A 183 16.08 -16.05 -5.16
C LEU A 183 16.94 -17.27 -5.50
N ASP A 184 17.45 -17.38 -6.73
CA ASP A 184 18.33 -18.47 -7.15
C ASP A 184 19.69 -18.44 -6.41
N GLN A 185 20.08 -17.30 -5.82
CA GLN A 185 21.26 -17.20 -4.93
C GLN A 185 20.93 -17.54 -3.46
N LEU A 186 19.65 -17.57 -3.09
CA LEU A 186 19.20 -17.86 -1.72
C LEU A 186 18.77 -19.32 -1.54
N GLY A 187 18.32 -19.97 -2.61
CA GLY A 187 17.65 -21.25 -2.57
C GLY A 187 17.48 -21.89 -3.94
N THR A 188 17.12 -23.16 -3.94
CA THR A 188 16.67 -23.86 -5.14
C THR A 188 15.17 -23.64 -5.31
N VAL A 189 14.76 -23.00 -6.40
CA VAL A 189 13.35 -22.79 -6.74
C VAL A 189 12.88 -23.86 -7.72
N HIS A 190 11.90 -24.67 -7.33
CA HIS A 190 11.48 -25.86 -8.07
C HIS A 190 10.47 -25.59 -9.19
N GLU A 191 9.71 -24.50 -9.10
CA GLU A 191 8.65 -24.19 -10.08
C GLU A 191 8.50 -22.68 -10.31
N SER A 192 7.59 -22.32 -11.22
CA SER A 192 7.21 -20.93 -11.47
C SER A 192 6.42 -20.33 -10.30
N ALA A 193 6.54 -19.01 -10.15
CA ALA A 193 5.91 -18.25 -9.07
C ALA A 193 4.38 -18.43 -9.03
N ASN A 194 3.85 -18.71 -7.83
CA ASN A 194 2.43 -18.68 -7.57
C ASN A 194 2.01 -17.30 -7.05
N VAL A 195 0.93 -16.73 -7.61
CA VAL A 195 0.38 -15.46 -7.12
C VAL A 195 -0.41 -15.70 -5.84
N SER A 196 0.08 -15.11 -4.76
CA SER A 196 -0.56 -15.18 -3.44
C SER A 196 -1.52 -14.01 -3.20
N ARG A 197 -1.19 -12.85 -3.78
CA ARG A 197 -2.03 -11.66 -3.83
C ARG A 197 -1.57 -10.75 -4.96
N ILE A 198 -2.52 -10.11 -5.62
CA ILE A 198 -2.28 -9.09 -6.63
C ILE A 198 -3.23 -7.92 -6.36
N ASP A 199 -2.69 -6.71 -6.39
CA ASP A 199 -3.46 -5.48 -6.21
C ASP A 199 -3.49 -4.74 -7.55
N LEU A 200 -4.66 -4.68 -8.17
CA LEU A 200 -4.90 -3.97 -9.43
C LEU A 200 -5.39 -2.57 -9.12
N PHE A 201 -4.86 -1.55 -9.79
CA PHE A 201 -5.28 -0.17 -9.58
C PHE A 201 -5.56 0.59 -10.86
N VAL A 202 -6.37 1.64 -10.74
CA VAL A 202 -6.60 2.69 -11.71
C VAL A 202 -6.48 4.04 -11.00
N ASP A 203 -5.57 4.90 -11.47
CA ASP A 203 -5.43 6.31 -11.09
C ASP A 203 -6.16 7.18 -12.11
N PHE A 204 -6.97 8.12 -11.62
CA PHE A 204 -7.76 8.99 -12.48
C PHE A 204 -8.08 10.33 -11.81
N VAL A 205 -8.46 11.31 -12.63
CA VAL A 205 -9.09 12.57 -12.18
C VAL A 205 -10.56 12.53 -12.57
N SER A 206 -11.42 13.05 -11.70
CA SER A 206 -12.82 13.27 -12.02
C SER A 206 -13.37 14.45 -11.23
N SER A 207 -14.33 15.16 -11.83
CA SER A 207 -15.13 16.20 -11.18
C SER A 207 -16.31 15.64 -10.35
N GLU A 208 -16.51 14.32 -10.37
CA GLU A 208 -17.56 13.64 -9.62
C GLU A 208 -17.40 13.82 -8.09
N ASN A 209 -18.49 14.14 -7.40
CA ASN A 209 -18.50 14.24 -5.94
C ASN A 209 -18.69 12.85 -5.30
N MET A 210 -17.58 12.15 -5.08
CA MET A 210 -17.60 10.78 -4.56
C MET A 210 -18.06 10.65 -3.10
N GLU A 211 -18.11 11.75 -2.34
CA GLU A 211 -18.66 11.76 -0.98
C GLU A 211 -20.19 11.66 -0.99
N SER A 212 -20.84 12.16 -2.05
CA SER A 212 -22.30 12.21 -2.17
C SER A 212 -22.97 10.84 -2.27
N TRP A 213 -22.21 9.78 -2.55
CA TRP A 213 -22.77 8.46 -2.79
C TRP A 213 -23.28 7.80 -1.51
N ASN A 214 -24.51 7.31 -1.56
CA ASN A 214 -25.09 6.54 -0.47
C ASN A 214 -24.56 5.09 -0.47
N ARG A 215 -24.41 4.47 0.72
CA ARG A 215 -24.04 3.04 0.84
C ARG A 215 -24.94 2.11 0.02
N HIS A 216 -26.22 2.46 -0.15
CA HIS A 216 -27.18 1.69 -0.95
C HIS A 216 -26.83 1.65 -2.45
N ALA A 217 -26.09 2.63 -2.96
CA ALA A 217 -25.63 2.66 -4.35
C ALA A 217 -24.61 1.57 -4.69
N TRP A 218 -23.95 1.00 -3.67
CA TRP A 218 -22.97 -0.07 -3.84
C TRP A 218 -23.61 -1.45 -3.81
N VAL A 219 -23.67 -2.12 -4.96
CA VAL A 219 -24.07 -3.53 -5.06
C VAL A 219 -22.81 -4.38 -4.99
N THR A 220 -22.68 -5.20 -3.95
CA THR A 220 -21.44 -5.97 -3.70
C THR A 220 -21.70 -7.31 -3.04
N ARG A 221 -20.76 -8.25 -3.23
CA ARG A 221 -20.69 -9.52 -2.49
C ARG A 221 -20.01 -9.39 -1.13
N ALA A 222 -19.42 -8.23 -0.81
CA ALA A 222 -18.80 -7.97 0.48
C ALA A 222 -19.85 -7.68 1.57
N SER A 223 -19.52 -8.02 2.82
CA SER A 223 -20.38 -7.72 3.97
C SER A 223 -20.25 -6.30 4.50
N ALA A 224 -19.11 -5.63 4.27
CA ALA A 224 -18.80 -4.33 4.84
C ALA A 224 -18.47 -3.28 3.77
N ILE A 225 -19.08 -2.11 3.89
CA ILE A 225 -18.82 -0.91 3.10
C ILE A 225 -18.53 0.20 4.10
N ASN A 226 -17.34 0.78 4.05
CA ASN A 226 -16.87 1.84 4.94
C ASN A 226 -16.52 3.10 4.14
N ALA A 227 -16.70 4.26 4.75
CA ALA A 227 -16.27 5.56 4.23
C ALA A 227 -15.34 6.19 5.27
N TYR A 228 -14.31 6.89 4.81
CA TYR A 228 -13.28 7.48 5.67
C TYR A 228 -13.14 8.97 5.39
N SER A 229 -12.67 9.68 6.42
CA SER A 229 -12.27 11.06 6.32
C SER A 229 -10.94 11.30 7.06
N ILE A 230 -10.20 12.28 6.59
CA ILE A 230 -8.97 12.79 7.23
C ILE A 230 -9.20 14.28 7.44
N GLU A 231 -8.98 14.77 8.67
CA GLU A 231 -9.15 16.20 8.98
C GLU A 231 -10.53 16.76 8.61
N ARG A 232 -11.58 15.94 8.70
CA ARG A 232 -12.99 16.23 8.35
C ARG A 232 -13.28 16.30 6.84
N GLU A 233 -12.32 16.01 5.97
CA GLU A 233 -12.54 15.86 4.54
C GLU A 233 -12.69 14.40 4.15
N PHE A 234 -13.67 14.08 3.31
CA PHE A 234 -13.84 12.73 2.77
C PHE A 234 -12.58 12.28 2.03
N SER A 235 -12.06 11.11 2.41
CA SER A 235 -10.81 10.57 1.89
C SER A 235 -11.00 9.30 1.05
N GLY A 236 -12.17 8.66 1.11
CA GLY A 236 -12.44 7.48 0.28
C GLY A 236 -13.39 6.43 0.86
N TRP A 237 -13.69 5.43 0.03
CA TRP A 237 -14.46 4.24 0.32
C TRP A 237 -13.55 3.01 0.46
N THR A 238 -13.90 2.11 1.38
CA THR A 238 -13.32 0.76 1.45
C THR A 238 -14.43 -0.28 1.54
N ILE A 239 -14.36 -1.31 0.71
CA ILE A 239 -15.39 -2.35 0.61
C ILE A 239 -14.72 -3.72 0.72
N GLY A 240 -15.24 -4.57 1.61
CA GLY A 240 -14.73 -5.94 1.81
C GLY A 240 -13.36 -6.02 2.49
N ALA A 241 -12.99 -5.02 3.30
CA ALA A 241 -11.73 -5.02 4.04
C ALA A 241 -11.48 -6.36 4.77
N GLY A 242 -10.28 -6.92 4.62
CA GLY A 242 -9.89 -8.19 5.23
C GLY A 242 -10.31 -9.44 4.44
N GLY A 243 -11.26 -9.32 3.50
CA GLY A 243 -11.75 -10.43 2.67
C GLY A 243 -10.75 -10.99 1.66
N VAL A 244 -11.20 -11.97 0.86
CA VAL A 244 -10.44 -12.56 -0.26
C VAL A 244 -10.35 -11.61 -1.46
N ILE A 245 -11.34 -10.72 -1.60
CA ILE A 245 -11.28 -9.51 -2.43
C ILE A 245 -11.59 -8.31 -1.52
N SER A 246 -10.88 -7.21 -1.73
CA SER A 246 -11.24 -5.91 -1.14
C SER A 246 -11.01 -4.78 -2.13
N CYS A 247 -11.89 -3.79 -2.11
CA CYS A 247 -11.79 -2.58 -2.93
C CYS A 247 -11.46 -1.36 -2.06
N ARG A 248 -10.59 -0.48 -2.55
CA ARG A 248 -10.31 0.85 -2.01
C ARG A 248 -10.50 1.87 -3.12
N LEU A 249 -11.32 2.89 -2.89
CA LEU A 249 -11.42 4.06 -3.76
C LEU A 249 -11.11 5.29 -2.93
N TYR A 250 -10.00 5.96 -3.15
CA TYR A 250 -9.51 6.99 -2.23
C TYR A 250 -8.75 8.12 -2.91
N ASP A 251 -8.69 9.26 -2.23
CA ASP A 251 -7.92 10.43 -2.65
C ASP A 251 -6.42 10.11 -2.49
N LYS A 252 -5.78 9.78 -3.61
CA LYS A 252 -4.38 9.39 -3.65
C LYS A 252 -3.45 10.58 -3.46
N THR A 253 -3.86 11.77 -3.90
CA THR A 253 -3.13 13.02 -3.65
C THR A 253 -3.05 13.33 -2.15
N LEU A 254 -4.17 13.22 -1.43
CA LEU A 254 -4.22 13.40 0.02
C LEU A 254 -3.40 12.32 0.74
N GLU A 255 -3.50 11.06 0.31
CA GLU A 255 -2.72 9.94 0.86
C GLU A 255 -1.22 10.17 0.72
N ILE A 256 -0.72 10.54 -0.47
CA ILE A 256 0.70 10.86 -0.68
C ILE A 256 1.14 12.00 0.21
N ASN A 257 0.36 13.09 0.26
CA ASN A 257 0.69 14.29 1.02
C ASN A 257 0.73 14.05 2.53
N LYS A 258 -0.13 13.16 3.06
CA LYS A 258 -0.24 12.96 4.51
C LYS A 258 0.51 11.73 5.01
N GLN A 259 0.65 10.69 4.20
CA GLN A 259 1.09 9.36 4.65
C GLN A 259 2.33 8.87 3.90
N SER A 260 2.18 8.39 2.66
CA SER A 260 3.25 7.61 2.01
C SER A 260 4.41 8.42 1.47
N LYS A 261 4.25 9.72 1.20
CA LYS A 261 5.28 10.58 0.59
C LYS A 261 5.81 10.05 -0.75
N LYS A 262 5.02 9.25 -1.47
CA LYS A 262 5.33 8.69 -2.79
C LYS A 262 5.22 9.72 -3.91
N PHE A 263 5.92 10.84 -3.75
CA PHE A 263 5.88 11.97 -4.70
C PHE A 263 6.41 11.60 -6.10
N TYR A 264 7.13 10.49 -6.25
CA TYR A 264 7.53 9.97 -7.57
C TYR A 264 6.33 9.71 -8.50
N LEU A 265 5.12 9.45 -7.95
CA LEU A 265 3.91 9.25 -8.76
C LEU A 265 3.48 10.52 -9.50
N HIS A 266 3.78 11.70 -8.96
CA HIS A 266 3.42 12.99 -9.55
C HIS A 266 4.01 13.16 -10.96
N GLU A 267 5.28 12.79 -11.13
CA GLU A 267 5.94 12.86 -12.43
C GLU A 267 5.35 11.87 -13.44
N LEU A 268 4.91 10.69 -12.98
CA LEU A 268 4.24 9.71 -13.84
C LEU A 268 2.85 10.17 -14.28
N TRP A 269 2.09 10.81 -13.39
CA TRP A 269 0.79 11.40 -13.72
C TRP A 269 0.92 12.62 -14.65
N LYS A 270 1.93 13.48 -14.45
CA LYS A 270 2.19 14.62 -15.35
C LYS A 270 2.46 14.16 -16.78
N LYS A 271 3.20 13.07 -16.95
CA LYS A 271 3.45 12.45 -18.28
C LYS A 271 2.17 11.96 -18.98
N THR A 272 1.10 11.72 -18.24
CA THR A 272 -0.22 11.36 -18.79
C THR A 272 -1.23 12.52 -18.73
N GLY A 273 -0.73 13.73 -18.50
CA GLY A 273 -1.46 14.98 -18.60
C GLY A 273 -2.12 15.47 -17.32
N TRP A 274 -1.73 14.97 -16.14
CA TRP A 274 -2.14 15.59 -14.89
C TRP A 274 -1.56 17.01 -14.77
N ASN A 275 -2.40 17.97 -14.36
CA ASN A 275 -2.04 19.39 -14.26
C ASN A 275 -1.24 19.74 -12.99
N GLY A 276 -1.03 18.78 -12.09
CA GLY A 276 -0.33 18.98 -10.82
C GLY A 276 -1.18 19.58 -9.70
N GLN A 277 -2.47 19.83 -9.94
CA GLN A 277 -3.39 20.49 -9.00
C GLN A 277 -4.62 19.63 -8.69
N ASP A 278 -5.18 18.96 -9.69
CA ASP A 278 -6.41 18.19 -9.54
C ASP A 278 -6.21 17.02 -8.57
N LYS A 279 -7.26 16.70 -7.81
CA LYS A 279 -7.28 15.51 -6.96
C LYS A 279 -7.19 14.25 -7.82
N VAL A 280 -6.18 13.42 -7.54
CA VAL A 280 -6.05 12.10 -8.17
C VAL A 280 -6.69 11.06 -7.25
N TRP A 281 -7.66 10.34 -7.78
CA TRP A 281 -8.32 9.23 -7.13
C TRP A 281 -7.68 7.92 -7.58
N ARG A 282 -7.54 6.97 -6.66
CA ARG A 282 -7.15 5.60 -6.97
C ARG A 282 -8.28 4.64 -6.63
N LEU A 283 -8.74 3.89 -7.62
CA LEU A 283 -9.54 2.68 -7.43
C LEU A 283 -8.59 1.47 -7.42
N GLU A 284 -8.63 0.66 -6.38
CA GLU A 284 -7.74 -0.48 -6.18
C GLU A 284 -8.52 -1.72 -5.74
N PHE A 285 -8.33 -2.83 -6.44
CA PHE A 285 -8.82 -4.15 -6.05
C PHE A 285 -7.66 -5.04 -5.64
N GLN A 286 -7.68 -5.47 -4.40
CA GLN A 286 -6.79 -6.51 -3.87
C GLN A 286 -7.47 -7.86 -4.03
N LEU A 287 -6.83 -8.78 -4.75
CA LEU A 287 -7.29 -10.16 -4.95
C LEU A 287 -6.30 -11.13 -4.31
N LYS A 288 -6.77 -11.99 -3.39
CA LYS A 288 -5.96 -13.02 -2.73
C LYS A 288 -6.06 -14.37 -3.44
N ARG A 289 -5.11 -15.27 -3.13
CA ARG A 289 -4.97 -16.61 -3.71
C ARG A 289 -6.28 -17.39 -3.83
N GLU A 290 -7.16 -17.30 -2.83
CA GLU A 290 -8.41 -18.06 -2.77
C GLU A 290 -9.30 -17.76 -3.98
N VAL A 291 -9.47 -16.48 -4.34
CA VAL A 291 -10.29 -16.12 -5.50
C VAL A 291 -9.59 -16.39 -6.83
N LEU A 292 -8.26 -16.27 -6.88
CA LEU A 292 -7.48 -16.61 -8.07
C LEU A 292 -7.62 -18.12 -8.38
N THR A 293 -7.47 -18.95 -7.36
CA THR A 293 -7.63 -20.41 -7.47
C THR A 293 -9.04 -20.79 -7.93
N GLN A 294 -10.08 -20.13 -7.40
CA GLN A 294 -11.46 -20.35 -7.84
C GLN A 294 -11.69 -20.01 -9.33
N LYS A 295 -10.87 -19.12 -9.90
CA LYS A 295 -10.87 -18.78 -11.32
C LYS A 295 -9.89 -19.64 -12.13
N ASN A 296 -9.32 -20.69 -11.53
CA ASN A 296 -8.27 -21.55 -12.10
C ASN A 296 -7.01 -20.77 -12.50
N LEU A 297 -6.67 -19.71 -11.76
CA LEU A 297 -5.48 -18.92 -11.97
C LEU A 297 -4.55 -19.10 -10.76
N SER A 298 -3.30 -19.49 -11.02
CA SER A 298 -2.33 -19.66 -9.93
C SER A 298 -0.95 -19.13 -10.28
N LYS A 299 -0.48 -19.39 -11.50
CA LYS A 299 0.86 -18.97 -11.92
C LYS A 299 0.86 -17.51 -12.34
N LEU A 300 2.01 -16.85 -12.18
CA LEU A 300 2.13 -15.42 -12.51
C LEU A 300 1.75 -15.13 -13.96
N ALA A 301 2.28 -15.90 -14.92
CA ALA A 301 1.96 -15.71 -16.34
C ALA A 301 0.45 -15.79 -16.61
N GLU A 302 -0.21 -16.85 -16.12
CA GLU A 302 -1.66 -17.04 -16.25
C GLU A 302 -2.46 -15.85 -15.69
N VAL A 303 -2.08 -15.37 -14.50
CA VAL A 303 -2.76 -14.24 -13.85
C VAL A 303 -2.58 -12.95 -14.67
N LEU A 304 -1.37 -12.69 -15.18
CA LEU A 304 -1.08 -11.50 -15.97
C LEU A 304 -1.78 -11.53 -17.33
N ASP A 305 -1.90 -12.70 -17.95
CA ASP A 305 -2.61 -12.87 -19.23
C ASP A 305 -4.14 -12.68 -19.07
N ASN A 306 -4.66 -12.71 -17.84
CA ASN A 306 -6.09 -12.64 -17.53
C ASN A 306 -6.50 -11.39 -16.73
N LEU A 307 -5.68 -10.33 -16.71
CA LEU A 307 -5.98 -9.10 -15.94
C LEU A 307 -7.30 -8.45 -16.35
N ASN A 308 -7.64 -8.43 -17.65
CA ASN A 308 -8.91 -7.86 -18.11
C ASN A 308 -10.12 -8.61 -17.54
N GLY A 309 -10.05 -9.94 -17.48
CA GLY A 309 -11.09 -10.77 -16.89
C GLY A 309 -11.21 -10.56 -15.37
N LEU A 310 -10.07 -10.44 -14.68
CA LEU A 310 -10.05 -10.15 -13.24
C LEU A 310 -10.64 -8.78 -12.90
N TRP A 311 -10.28 -7.74 -13.66
CA TRP A 311 -10.81 -6.39 -13.49
C TRP A 311 -12.30 -6.31 -13.80
N SER A 312 -12.73 -6.93 -14.91
CA SER A 312 -14.15 -7.03 -15.28
C SER A 312 -14.96 -7.71 -14.18
N TYR A 313 -14.52 -8.87 -13.69
CA TYR A 313 -15.18 -9.55 -12.58
C TYR A 313 -15.26 -8.67 -11.32
N ALA A 314 -14.17 -8.00 -10.97
CA ALA A 314 -14.10 -7.14 -9.80
C ALA A 314 -15.07 -5.95 -9.87
N THR A 315 -15.23 -5.35 -11.05
CA THR A 315 -16.02 -4.12 -11.29
C THR A 315 -17.44 -4.34 -11.79
N THR A 316 -17.85 -5.58 -12.09
CA THR A 316 -19.21 -5.86 -12.58
C THR A 316 -19.96 -6.85 -11.70
N GLU A 317 -19.32 -7.97 -11.35
CA GLU A 317 -19.95 -9.07 -10.61
C GLU A 317 -19.73 -9.00 -9.11
N TRP A 318 -18.53 -8.59 -8.69
CA TRP A 318 -18.17 -8.54 -7.27
C TRP A 318 -18.54 -7.21 -6.60
N LEU A 319 -18.33 -6.09 -7.31
CA LEU A 319 -18.68 -4.75 -6.87
C LEU A 319 -19.15 -3.92 -8.05
N ARG A 320 -20.29 -3.23 -7.88
CA ARG A 320 -20.84 -2.31 -8.86
C ARG A 320 -21.39 -1.07 -8.16
N LEU A 321 -21.02 0.11 -8.64
CA LEU A 321 -21.66 1.36 -8.25
C LEU A 321 -22.84 1.64 -9.20
N THR A 322 -23.99 1.93 -8.61
CA THR A 322 -25.25 2.10 -9.32
C THR A 322 -25.89 3.44 -9.03
N LEU A 323 -26.86 3.83 -9.85
CA LEU A 323 -27.79 4.91 -9.53
C LEU A 323 -29.03 4.28 -8.87
N PRO A 324 -29.23 4.44 -7.55
CA PRO A 324 -30.39 3.88 -6.86
C PRO A 324 -31.70 4.40 -7.47
N ASN A 325 -32.64 3.50 -7.70
CA ASN A 325 -34.01 3.84 -8.04
C ASN A 325 -34.91 3.51 -6.85
N LEU A 326 -35.58 4.53 -6.29
CA LEU A 326 -36.46 4.36 -5.13
C LEU A 326 -37.71 3.53 -5.46
N ASP A 327 -38.13 3.52 -6.72
CA ASP A 327 -39.33 2.81 -7.19
C ASP A 327 -39.04 1.36 -7.62
N ASP A 328 -37.76 0.97 -7.72
CA ASP A 328 -37.36 -0.40 -8.05
C ASP A 328 -36.54 -1.02 -6.91
N GLN A 329 -37.11 -1.98 -6.20
CA GLN A 329 -36.39 -2.71 -5.15
C GLN A 329 -35.37 -3.71 -5.73
N THR A 330 -35.40 -3.98 -7.05
CA THR A 330 -34.54 -4.94 -7.73
C THR A 330 -33.19 -4.31 -8.11
N ARG A 331 -32.27 -4.27 -7.15
CA ARG A 331 -30.95 -3.62 -7.30
C ARG A 331 -30.11 -4.11 -8.50
N SER A 332 -30.33 -5.33 -8.99
CA SER A 332 -29.64 -5.84 -10.19
C SER A 332 -30.02 -5.11 -11.48
N ARG A 333 -31.20 -4.46 -11.51
CA ARG A 333 -31.70 -3.68 -12.67
C ARG A 333 -31.27 -2.21 -12.65
N TRP A 334 -30.77 -1.73 -11.51
CA TRP A 334 -30.37 -0.33 -11.38
C TRP A 334 -29.27 0.03 -12.38
N PRO A 335 -29.34 1.21 -13.04
CA PRO A 335 -28.31 1.66 -13.97
C PRO A 335 -26.94 1.76 -13.30
N VAL A 336 -25.87 1.53 -14.07
CA VAL A 336 -24.49 1.73 -13.61
C VAL A 336 -24.19 3.22 -13.51
N HIS A 337 -23.50 3.63 -12.44
CA HIS A 337 -23.07 5.01 -12.29
C HIS A 337 -22.07 5.39 -13.41
N PRO A 338 -22.18 6.57 -14.06
CA PRO A 338 -21.33 6.95 -15.19
C PRO A 338 -19.83 6.82 -14.93
N LEU A 339 -19.31 7.37 -13.82
CA LEU A 339 -17.90 7.19 -13.41
C LEU A 339 -17.50 5.71 -13.34
N TRP A 340 -18.36 4.85 -12.79
CA TRP A 340 -18.08 3.42 -12.67
C TRP A 340 -18.05 2.72 -14.03
N GLY A 341 -18.89 3.17 -14.97
CA GLY A 341 -18.83 2.74 -16.37
C GLY A 341 -17.45 2.97 -16.97
N TYR A 342 -16.89 4.18 -16.84
CA TYR A 342 -15.52 4.49 -17.29
C TYR A 342 -14.45 3.65 -16.61
N LEU A 343 -14.58 3.41 -15.29
CA LEU A 343 -13.60 2.62 -14.55
C LEU A 343 -13.64 1.13 -14.91
N SER A 344 -14.84 0.59 -15.15
CA SER A 344 -15.02 -0.81 -15.56
C SER A 344 -14.56 -1.09 -16.99
N SER A 345 -14.52 -0.07 -17.85
CA SER A 345 -14.16 -0.20 -19.27
C SER A 345 -12.67 0.01 -19.56
N VAL A 346 -11.83 0.22 -18.53
CA VAL A 346 -10.37 0.32 -18.69
C VAL A 346 -9.83 -0.95 -19.35
N ASP A 347 -9.07 -0.77 -20.42
CA ASP A 347 -8.48 -1.87 -21.19
C ASP A 347 -7.13 -2.32 -20.60
N TRP A 348 -7.16 -3.47 -19.93
CA TRP A 348 -5.97 -4.08 -19.31
C TRP A 348 -5.04 -4.83 -20.28
N GLN A 349 -5.34 -4.83 -21.59
CA GLN A 349 -4.44 -5.40 -22.61
C GLN A 349 -3.39 -4.40 -23.08
N THR A 350 -3.62 -3.10 -22.89
CA THR A 350 -2.70 -2.02 -23.29
C THR A 350 -1.71 -1.66 -22.18
N ASP A 351 -0.76 -0.79 -22.51
CA ASP A 351 0.19 -0.29 -21.52
C ASP A 351 -0.50 0.60 -20.48
N GLY A 352 -0.31 0.29 -19.20
CA GLY A 352 -0.91 0.98 -18.05
C GLY A 352 -0.39 2.39 -17.78
N GLY A 353 0.43 2.92 -18.69
CA GLY A 353 1.05 4.23 -18.63
C GLY A 353 2.57 4.17 -18.43
N PRO A 354 3.21 5.34 -18.31
CA PRO A 354 4.66 5.43 -18.28
C PRO A 354 5.25 4.77 -17.02
N LEU A 355 6.42 4.17 -17.21
CA LEU A 355 7.27 3.69 -16.13
C LEU A 355 8.23 4.78 -15.65
N SER A 356 8.67 4.66 -14.41
CA SER A 356 9.83 5.40 -13.92
C SER A 356 11.07 4.99 -14.70
N SER A 357 11.95 5.95 -14.98
CA SER A 357 13.23 5.67 -15.65
C SER A 357 14.33 5.22 -14.68
N ARG A 358 14.11 5.39 -13.37
CA ARG A 358 15.10 5.09 -12.33
C ARG A 358 14.43 4.46 -11.12
N PHE A 359 15.20 3.65 -10.42
CA PHE A 359 14.81 3.04 -9.15
C PHE A 359 16.07 2.86 -8.30
N ASN A 360 15.91 2.92 -6.99
CA ASN A 360 16.98 2.66 -6.04
C ASN A 360 16.51 1.59 -5.04
N ASN A 361 17.31 0.54 -4.87
CA ASN A 361 17.09 -0.51 -3.86
C ASN A 361 17.21 0.04 -2.42
N ALA A 362 17.93 1.15 -2.25
CA ALA A 362 18.04 1.86 -0.98
C ALA A 362 16.76 2.63 -0.63
N ARG A 363 16.31 2.48 0.62
CA ARG A 363 15.17 3.20 1.22
C ARG A 363 15.63 4.54 1.82
N MET A 364 16.24 5.38 0.98
CA MET A 364 16.77 6.66 1.42
C MET A 364 15.64 7.67 1.68
N PRO A 365 15.73 8.48 2.75
CA PRO A 365 14.83 9.61 2.91
C PRO A 365 15.08 10.64 1.79
N GLY A 366 14.03 11.27 1.30
CA GLY A 366 14.14 12.36 0.32
C GLY A 366 14.67 13.65 0.94
N ASP A 367 15.26 14.51 0.10
CA ASP A 367 15.89 15.77 0.49
C ASP A 367 14.93 16.70 1.25
N ASP A 368 13.69 16.83 0.81
CA ASP A 368 12.66 17.64 1.50
C ASP A 368 12.52 17.24 2.98
N TRP A 369 12.49 15.94 3.27
CA TRP A 369 12.39 15.46 4.64
C TRP A 369 13.65 15.80 5.43
N LEU A 370 14.84 15.57 4.87
CA LEU A 370 16.12 15.86 5.52
C LEU A 370 16.25 17.36 5.82
N CYS A 371 16.04 18.20 4.82
CA CYS A 371 16.16 19.65 4.93
C CYS A 371 15.11 20.23 5.89
N ARG A 372 13.85 19.79 5.82
CA ARG A 372 12.80 20.28 6.72
C ARG A 372 13.06 19.93 8.18
N ASN A 373 13.44 18.69 8.47
CA ASN A 373 13.73 18.28 9.85
C ASN A 373 14.99 18.96 10.40
N GLY A 374 16.05 19.06 9.59
CA GLY A 374 17.28 19.76 9.95
C GLY A 374 17.04 21.25 10.22
N PHE A 375 16.34 21.93 9.30
CA PHE A 375 16.01 23.35 9.43
C PHE A 375 15.10 23.61 10.62
N SER A 376 14.10 22.76 10.87
CA SER A 376 13.20 22.90 12.03
C SER A 376 13.95 22.85 13.36
N ALA A 377 14.95 21.98 13.50
CA ALA A 377 15.77 21.91 14.70
C ALA A 377 16.65 23.16 14.85
N LEU A 378 17.27 23.60 13.75
CA LEU A 378 18.12 24.79 13.71
C LEU A 378 17.35 26.06 14.11
N VAL A 379 16.21 26.34 13.47
CA VAL A 379 15.44 27.57 13.78
C VAL A 379 14.86 27.56 15.19
N SER A 380 14.52 26.38 15.73
CA SER A 380 14.08 26.25 17.13
C SER A 380 15.21 26.60 18.11
N PHE A 381 16.44 26.16 17.80
CA PHE A 381 17.61 26.53 18.57
C PHE A 381 17.93 28.02 18.45
N MET A 382 17.95 28.57 17.24
CA MET A 382 18.20 29.99 17.00
C MET A 382 17.22 30.88 17.75
N ALA A 383 15.92 30.53 17.72
CA ALA A 383 14.89 31.25 18.47
C ALA A 383 15.11 31.19 19.99
N ARG A 384 15.54 30.03 20.53
CA ARG A 384 15.84 29.85 21.95
C ARG A 384 17.03 30.72 22.40
N GLU A 385 18.08 30.80 21.58
CA GLU A 385 19.29 31.56 21.87
C GLU A 385 19.19 33.05 21.48
N GLY A 386 18.09 33.47 20.84
CA GLY A 386 17.90 34.84 20.35
C GLY A 386 18.80 35.20 19.15
N ILE A 387 19.25 34.21 18.38
CA ILE A 387 20.11 34.39 17.21
C ILE A 387 19.26 34.63 15.97
N GLN A 388 19.49 35.75 15.27
CA GLN A 388 18.77 36.08 14.04
C GLN A 388 19.59 35.83 12.77
N ASP A 389 20.92 35.89 12.87
CA ASP A 389 21.82 35.61 11.77
C ASP A 389 21.93 34.10 11.51
N PHE A 390 21.72 33.68 10.26
CA PHE A 390 21.65 32.26 9.91
C PHE A 390 22.99 31.55 10.10
N ASP A 391 24.09 32.14 9.63
CA ASP A 391 25.41 31.52 9.70
C ASP A 391 25.90 31.43 11.15
N ALA A 392 25.71 32.48 11.94
CA ALA A 392 25.95 32.44 13.38
C ALA A 392 25.11 31.38 14.09
N GLY A 393 23.85 31.21 13.65
CA GLY A 393 22.95 30.17 14.14
C GLY A 393 23.46 28.76 13.84
N VAL A 394 23.91 28.51 12.62
CA VAL A 394 24.49 27.23 12.20
C VAL A 394 25.73 26.89 13.01
N GLU A 395 26.67 27.82 13.16
CA GLU A 395 27.91 27.59 13.93
C GLU A 395 27.62 27.36 15.43
N ALA A 396 26.75 28.17 16.03
CA ALA A 396 26.34 27.98 17.43
C ALA A 396 25.59 26.66 17.65
N PHE A 397 24.73 26.27 16.71
CA PHE A 397 24.01 25.00 16.77
C PHE A 397 24.97 23.82 16.64
N LYS A 398 25.90 23.87 15.69
CA LYS A 398 26.94 22.86 15.48
C LYS A 398 27.81 22.68 16.74
N ALA A 399 28.27 23.77 17.34
CA ALA A 399 29.05 23.72 18.58
C ALA A 399 28.25 23.09 19.74
N THR A 400 26.97 23.47 19.88
CA THR A 400 26.08 22.91 20.90
C THR A 400 25.82 21.43 20.67
N LEU A 401 25.57 21.02 19.41
CA LEU A 401 25.33 19.64 19.01
C LEU A 401 26.56 18.78 19.29
N TYR A 402 27.75 19.26 18.92
CA TYR A 402 29.02 18.62 19.21
C TYR A 402 29.17 18.39 20.72
N GLY A 403 29.07 19.44 21.54
CA GLY A 403 29.23 19.30 22.99
C GLY A 403 28.16 18.42 23.66
N TYR A 404 26.93 18.39 23.13
CA TYR A 404 25.88 17.49 23.63
C TYR A 404 26.18 16.01 23.33
N HIS A 405 26.61 15.72 22.10
CA HIS A 405 26.87 14.36 21.66
C HIS A 405 28.24 13.84 22.12
N GLU A 406 29.25 14.69 22.30
CA GLU A 406 30.54 14.34 22.92
C GLU A 406 30.37 13.91 24.37
N ARG A 407 29.53 14.60 25.16
CA ARG A 407 29.18 14.13 26.51
C ARG A 407 28.51 12.77 26.48
N LYS A 408 27.60 12.54 25.52
CA LYS A 408 26.95 11.23 25.36
C LYS A 408 27.94 10.14 24.93
N SER A 409 28.85 10.42 24.00
CA SER A 409 29.86 9.45 23.57
C SER A 409 30.78 9.09 24.73
N PHE A 410 31.18 10.07 25.54
CA PHE A 410 31.97 9.84 26.75
C PHE A 410 31.27 8.89 27.73
N TYR A 411 29.98 9.08 28.01
CA TYR A 411 29.23 8.16 28.88
C TYR A 411 29.09 6.74 28.32
N LEU A 412 29.22 6.58 27.00
CA LEU A 412 29.23 5.29 26.32
C LEU A 412 30.64 4.69 26.18
N GLY A 413 31.69 5.40 26.64
CA GLY A 413 33.08 4.98 26.49
C GLY A 413 33.61 5.06 25.05
N LEU A 414 32.99 5.88 24.20
CA LEU A 414 33.32 6.05 22.79
C LEU A 414 33.98 7.41 22.52
N THR A 415 34.85 7.47 21.51
CA THR A 415 35.22 8.74 20.91
C THR A 415 34.00 9.38 20.24
N PHE A 416 34.02 10.70 20.05
CA PHE A 416 32.94 11.38 19.32
C PHE A 416 32.79 10.81 17.89
N ASP A 417 33.91 10.57 17.21
CA ASP A 417 33.92 10.03 15.85
C ASP A 417 33.32 8.63 15.81
N ASP A 418 33.71 7.72 16.71
CA ASP A 418 33.13 6.37 16.78
C ASP A 418 31.63 6.42 17.04
N TYR A 419 31.18 7.30 17.95
CA TYR A 419 29.76 7.50 18.22
C TYR A 419 28.99 7.96 16.97
N VAL A 420 29.55 8.90 16.19
CA VAL A 420 28.94 9.35 14.94
C VAL A 420 28.90 8.20 13.92
N GLN A 421 30.00 7.45 13.76
CA GLN A 421 30.06 6.30 12.85
C GLN A 421 29.03 5.23 13.22
N GLU A 422 28.82 4.95 14.52
CA GLU A 422 27.76 4.03 14.95
C GLU A 422 26.37 4.52 14.54
N LYS A 423 26.06 5.82 14.70
CA LYS A 423 24.77 6.38 14.28
C LYS A 423 24.58 6.32 12.77
N ILE A 424 25.64 6.57 12.01
CA ILE A 424 25.63 6.45 10.55
C ILE A 424 25.39 4.99 10.15
N ALA A 425 26.11 4.02 10.73
CA ALA A 425 25.97 2.61 10.41
C ALA A 425 24.56 2.06 10.69
N ILE A 426 23.94 2.50 11.80
CA ILE A 426 22.53 2.19 12.11
C ILE A 426 21.60 2.68 10.99
N LYS A 427 21.78 3.93 10.54
CA LYS A 427 20.99 4.50 9.45
C LYS A 427 21.28 3.84 8.11
N ALA A 428 22.53 3.54 7.81
CA ALA A 428 22.94 2.84 6.60
C ALA A 428 22.26 1.47 6.47
N ARG A 429 22.19 0.71 7.57
CA ARG A 429 21.43 -0.54 7.61
C ARG A 429 19.94 -0.32 7.37
N GLN A 430 19.32 0.65 8.05
CA GLN A 430 17.89 0.95 7.91
C GLN A 430 17.52 1.40 6.49
N PHE A 431 18.40 2.16 5.84
CA PHE A 431 18.18 2.71 4.51
C PHE A 431 18.73 1.81 3.40
N ASN A 432 19.39 0.69 3.72
CA ASN A 432 20.03 -0.19 2.75
C ASN A 432 21.06 0.55 1.87
N SER A 433 21.67 1.63 2.39
CA SER A 433 22.49 2.54 1.57
C SER A 433 23.97 2.16 1.53
N ILE A 434 24.48 1.50 2.57
CA ILE A 434 25.88 1.10 2.69
C ILE A 434 25.92 -0.27 3.38
N LEU A 435 26.80 -1.16 2.92
CA LEU A 435 27.10 -2.42 3.59
C LEU A 435 28.10 -2.15 4.73
N ASN A 436 27.69 -2.43 5.96
CA ASN A 436 28.50 -2.15 7.15
C ASN A 436 29.58 -3.23 7.43
N LYS A 437 29.52 -4.39 6.76
CA LYS A 437 30.59 -5.39 6.83
C LYS A 437 31.83 -4.86 6.10
N THR A 438 32.99 -5.05 6.71
CA THR A 438 34.29 -4.69 6.11
C THR A 438 34.86 -5.85 5.29
N GLU A 439 35.84 -5.58 4.42
CA GLU A 439 36.58 -6.64 3.70
C GLU A 439 37.25 -7.62 4.67
N ALA A 440 37.74 -7.13 5.82
CA ALA A 440 38.33 -7.97 6.85
C ALA A 440 37.31 -8.91 7.51
N ASP A 441 36.06 -8.45 7.72
CA ASP A 441 34.98 -9.31 8.22
C ASP A 441 34.69 -10.46 7.24
N GLU A 442 34.70 -10.16 5.93
CA GLU A 442 34.46 -11.17 4.90
C GLU A 442 35.62 -12.16 4.79
N GLN A 443 36.87 -11.69 4.84
CA GLN A 443 38.03 -12.57 4.85
C GLN A 443 38.03 -13.51 6.07
N ALA A 444 37.69 -12.99 7.26
CA ALA A 444 37.60 -13.79 8.47
C ALA A 444 36.51 -14.87 8.38
N ARG A 445 35.39 -14.58 7.71
CA ARG A 445 34.33 -15.55 7.40
C ARG A 445 34.83 -16.63 6.44
N LEU A 446 35.48 -16.26 5.33
CA LEU A 446 36.04 -17.21 4.37
C LEU A 446 37.07 -18.13 5.02
N ASP A 447 37.92 -17.60 5.89
CA ASP A 447 38.90 -18.39 6.64
C ASP A 447 38.23 -19.36 7.63
N LYS A 448 37.12 -18.95 8.27
CA LYS A 448 36.31 -19.83 9.14
C LYS A 448 35.72 -20.99 8.32
N LEU A 449 35.07 -20.71 7.19
CA LEU A 449 34.50 -21.73 6.31
C LEU A 449 35.57 -22.69 5.77
N ALA A 450 36.72 -22.17 5.34
CA ALA A 450 37.83 -22.98 4.85
C ALA A 450 38.44 -23.89 5.94
N ARG A 451 38.41 -23.48 7.21
CA ARG A 451 38.82 -24.32 8.35
C ARG A 451 37.79 -25.40 8.66
N GLU A 452 36.50 -25.07 8.61
CA GLU A 452 35.41 -26.05 8.82
C GLU A 452 35.39 -27.11 7.72
N TYR A 453 35.57 -26.72 6.46
CA TYR A 453 35.71 -27.64 5.34
C TYR A 453 36.90 -28.60 5.52
N ARG A 454 38.09 -28.07 5.87
CA ARG A 454 39.29 -28.89 6.13
C ARG A 454 39.07 -29.91 7.24
N LYS A 455 38.41 -29.51 8.34
CA LYS A 455 38.06 -30.43 9.44
C LYS A 455 37.09 -31.53 9.02
N GLN A 456 36.15 -31.25 8.12
CA GLN A 456 35.22 -32.25 7.59
C GLN A 456 35.92 -33.22 6.62
N SER A 457 36.88 -32.74 5.81
CA SER A 457 37.65 -33.59 4.89
C SER A 457 38.71 -34.45 5.57
N GLU A 458 39.27 -34.01 6.71
CA GLU A 458 40.28 -34.77 7.48
C GLU A 458 39.65 -35.77 8.47
N GLY A 459 38.34 -35.70 8.69
CA GLY A 459 37.57 -36.58 9.58
C GLY A 459 36.75 -37.67 8.90
N SER A 460 36.94 -37.90 7.59
CA SER A 460 36.29 -38.99 6.81
C SER A 460 37.24 -40.14 6.51
#